data_AF-A0A7Y6APQ3-F1
#
_entry.id   AF-A0A7Y6APQ3-F1
#
_cell.length_a   1.000
_cell.length_b   1.000
_cell.length_c   1.000
_cell.angle_alpha   90.00
_cell.angle_beta   90.00
_cell.angle_gamma   90.00
#
_symmetry.space_group_name_H-M   'P 1'
#
loop_
_entity.id
_entity.type
_entity.pdbx_description
1 polymer ?
#
loop_
_entity_poly.entity_id
_entity_poly.type
_entity_poly.pdbx_seq_one_letter_code
_entity_poly.pdbx_strand_id
1 'polypeptide(L)'
;MQYRDLRDFISGLEQRGELKRIQVPVSPVLEMTEVCDRTLRAKGPALLFEKPTGFDIPVLGNLFGTPERVALGMGAEAVSELREIGKLLAFLKEPEPPKGLKDAWSKLPIFRKIISMAPKVVKDAICQEVVIEGEDVDLSKLPVQTCWPGDVAPLITWGLTVTKGPNKDRQNLGIYRQQVIGRNKVIMRWLSHRGGALDYREWCEKHPGQPFPVSVALGADPATILGAVTPVPDSLSEYAFAGLLRGNRTELVKCRGNDLQVPATAEIILEGVIHPGEMADEGPYGDHTGYYNEVDSFPVFTVERITHRIKPIYHSTYTGRPPDEPAILGVALNEVFVPILQKQFPEITDFYLPPEGCSYRMAVVTMKKSYPGHAKRVMLGVWSFLRQFMYTKFVIVTDDDINARDWNDVIWAITTRMDPKRDTVMIENTPIDYLDFASPVSGLGSKMGLDATHKWPGETTREWGRVIVKDDAVTQRIDAIWNQLGID
;
A
#
# COMPACT_ATOMS: atom_id res chain seq x y z
N MET A 1 -0.63 21.07 -2.21
CA MET A 1 -0.35 21.74 -0.90
C MET A 1 0.53 20.80 -0.07
N GLN A 2 1.53 21.27 0.71
CA GLN A 2 2.42 20.37 1.48
C GLN A 2 1.93 20.26 2.94
N TYR A 3 1.35 19.11 3.31
CA TYR A 3 0.88 18.83 4.67
C TYR A 3 2.06 18.50 5.59
N ARG A 4 2.15 19.13 6.76
CA ARG A 4 3.26 18.90 7.71
C ARG A 4 3.01 17.71 8.62
N ASP A 5 1.76 17.55 9.06
CA ASP A 5 1.31 16.46 9.92
C ASP A 5 -0.07 15.92 9.51
N LEU A 6 -0.59 14.96 10.26
CA LEU A 6 -1.92 14.38 10.04
C LEU A 6 -3.05 15.40 10.24
N ARG A 7 -2.91 16.33 11.19
CA ARG A 7 -3.97 17.29 11.53
C ARG A 7 -4.11 18.38 10.46
N ASP A 8 -3.00 18.81 9.86
CA ASP A 8 -2.99 19.66 8.68
C ASP A 8 -3.70 18.96 7.51
N PHE A 9 -3.47 17.65 7.34
CA PHE A 9 -4.12 16.87 6.28
C PHE A 9 -5.62 16.72 6.51
N ILE A 10 -6.05 16.37 7.73
CA ILE A 10 -7.47 16.33 8.13
C ILE A 10 -8.15 17.67 7.82
N SER A 11 -7.52 18.78 8.20
CA SER A 11 -8.06 20.13 7.98
C SER A 11 -8.17 20.46 6.49
N GLY A 12 -7.17 20.06 5.69
CA GLY A 12 -7.19 20.22 4.23
C GLY A 12 -8.28 19.40 3.54
N LEU A 13 -8.52 18.16 4.00
CA LEU A 13 -9.61 17.33 3.49
C LEU A 13 -10.98 17.92 3.86
N GLU A 14 -11.15 18.40 5.09
CA GLU A 14 -12.39 19.04 5.55
C GLU A 14 -12.75 20.27 4.70
N GLN A 15 -11.77 21.12 4.38
CA GLN A 15 -11.96 22.28 3.50
C GLN A 15 -12.38 21.90 2.07
N ARG A 16 -11.98 20.71 1.60
CA ARG A 16 -12.32 20.17 0.28
C ARG A 16 -13.64 19.39 0.26
N GLY A 17 -14.29 19.21 1.41
CA GLY A 17 -15.47 18.33 1.53
C GLY A 17 -15.12 16.83 1.51
N GLU A 18 -13.84 16.49 1.64
CA GLU A 18 -13.27 15.14 1.59
C GLU A 18 -13.12 14.49 2.97
N LEU A 19 -13.59 15.17 4.03
CA LEU A 19 -13.66 14.63 5.40
C LEU A 19 -15.01 14.95 6.04
N LYS A 20 -15.59 13.96 6.72
CA LYS A 20 -16.82 14.09 7.50
C LYS A 20 -16.57 13.78 8.96
N ARG A 21 -16.92 14.74 9.83
CA ARG A 21 -17.00 14.53 11.28
C ARG A 21 -18.30 13.83 11.66
N ILE A 22 -18.19 12.75 12.43
CA ILE A 22 -19.31 11.95 12.93
C ILE A 22 -19.46 12.23 14.42
N GLN A 23 -20.51 12.97 14.78
CA GLN A 23 -20.78 13.43 16.16
C GLN A 23 -21.72 12.51 16.94
N VAL A 24 -22.40 11.58 16.25
CA VAL A 24 -23.20 10.54 16.89
C VAL A 24 -22.25 9.50 17.48
N PRO A 25 -22.57 8.92 18.66
CA PRO A 25 -21.80 7.81 19.20
C PRO A 25 -21.76 6.63 18.22
N VAL A 26 -20.57 6.07 17.98
CA VAL A 26 -20.37 4.90 17.13
C VAL A 26 -19.39 3.96 17.82
N SER A 27 -19.71 2.68 17.91
CA SER A 27 -18.85 1.68 18.55
C SER A 27 -17.61 1.34 17.69
N PRO A 28 -16.40 1.25 18.29
CA PRO A 28 -15.24 0.69 17.60
C PRO A 28 -15.36 -0.83 17.37
N VAL A 29 -16.36 -1.47 17.99
CA VAL A 29 -16.68 -2.87 17.78
C VAL A 29 -17.71 -2.96 16.65
N LEU A 30 -17.24 -3.34 15.45
CA LEU A 30 -18.01 -3.58 14.22
C LEU A 30 -18.68 -2.36 13.56
N GLU A 31 -19.25 -1.43 14.32
CA GLU A 31 -20.05 -0.33 13.75
C GLU A 31 -19.22 0.65 12.92
N MET A 32 -18.04 1.06 13.41
CA MET A 32 -17.14 1.92 12.64
C MET A 32 -16.73 1.29 11.30
N THR A 33 -16.48 -0.03 11.28
CA THR A 33 -16.18 -0.77 10.06
C THR A 33 -17.33 -0.71 9.07
N GLU A 34 -18.57 -0.95 9.51
CA GLU A 34 -19.75 -0.86 8.64
C GLU A 34 -19.92 0.55 8.03
N VAL A 35 -19.71 1.60 8.83
CA VAL A 35 -19.78 2.98 8.33
C VAL A 35 -18.66 3.25 7.33
N CYS A 36 -17.43 2.82 7.62
CA CYS A 36 -16.29 2.98 6.70
C CYS A 36 -16.53 2.21 5.39
N ASP A 37 -17.05 0.98 5.43
CA ASP A 37 -17.29 0.14 4.25
C ASP A 37 -18.34 0.71 3.32
N ARG A 38 -19.50 1.12 3.85
CA ARG A 38 -20.52 1.80 3.04
C ARG A 38 -19.98 3.08 2.42
N THR A 39 -19.21 3.84 3.20
CA THR A 39 -18.63 5.10 2.74
C THR A 39 -17.62 4.85 1.62
N LEU A 40 -16.72 3.89 1.77
CA LEU A 40 -15.72 3.53 0.76
C LEU A 40 -16.37 3.04 -0.54
N ARG A 41 -17.35 2.13 -0.44
CA ARG A 41 -18.09 1.62 -1.62
C ARG A 41 -18.82 2.72 -2.39
N ALA A 42 -19.31 3.73 -1.68
CA ALA A 42 -19.93 4.91 -2.26
C ALA A 42 -18.91 6.00 -2.68
N LYS A 43 -17.60 5.72 -2.61
CA LYS A 43 -16.51 6.69 -2.87
C LYS A 43 -16.62 7.97 -2.03
N GLY A 44 -17.10 7.83 -0.79
CA GLY A 44 -17.33 8.91 0.15
C GLY A 44 -16.04 9.43 0.82
N PRO A 45 -16.20 10.41 1.74
CA PRO A 45 -15.08 11.10 2.39
C PRO A 45 -14.34 10.23 3.42
N ALA A 46 -13.20 10.72 3.90
CA ALA A 46 -12.60 10.25 5.14
C ALA A 46 -13.53 10.53 6.33
N LEU A 47 -13.43 9.72 7.39
CA LEU A 47 -14.35 9.77 8.52
C LEU A 47 -13.59 10.05 9.81
N LEU A 48 -14.00 11.08 10.56
CA LEU A 48 -13.51 11.35 11.90
C LEU A 48 -14.65 11.12 12.90
N PHE A 49 -14.59 9.99 13.61
CA PHE A 49 -15.53 9.65 14.67
C PHE A 49 -15.12 10.34 15.96
N GLU A 50 -15.89 11.36 16.37
CA GLU A 50 -15.54 12.21 17.52
C GLU A 50 -16.00 11.61 18.84
N LYS A 51 -16.91 10.63 18.81
CA LYS A 51 -17.48 9.98 20.01
C LYS A 51 -17.48 8.44 19.88
N PRO A 52 -16.32 7.79 19.89
CA PRO A 52 -16.27 6.33 20.00
C PRO A 52 -16.94 5.88 21.30
N THR A 53 -17.88 4.93 21.23
CA THR A 53 -18.59 4.45 22.42
C THR A 53 -17.59 3.84 23.42
N GLY A 54 -17.51 4.40 24.62
CA GLY A 54 -16.61 3.94 25.69
C GLY A 54 -15.20 4.55 25.68
N PHE A 55 -14.91 5.50 24.79
CA PHE A 55 -13.58 6.09 24.65
C PHE A 55 -13.63 7.61 24.44
N ASP A 56 -12.60 8.32 24.92
CA ASP A 56 -12.45 9.77 24.75
C ASP A 56 -11.57 10.17 23.56
N ILE A 57 -10.89 9.20 22.92
CA ILE A 57 -9.95 9.41 21.82
C ILE A 57 -10.71 9.29 20.49
N PRO A 58 -10.80 10.34 19.66
CA PRO A 58 -11.43 10.26 18.34
C PRO A 58 -10.74 9.24 17.42
N VAL A 59 -11.52 8.59 16.55
CA VAL A 59 -11.00 7.63 15.57
C VAL A 59 -11.09 8.22 14.17
N LEU A 60 -9.96 8.22 13.45
CA LEU A 60 -9.89 8.53 12.02
C LEU A 60 -9.89 7.22 11.23
N GLY A 61 -10.85 7.08 10.30
CA GLY A 61 -10.94 5.95 9.38
C GLY A 61 -11.21 6.40 7.95
N ASN A 62 -11.08 5.47 7.00
CA ASN A 62 -11.31 5.70 5.57
C ASN A 62 -10.49 6.87 4.96
N LEU A 63 -9.33 7.18 5.56
CA LEU A 63 -8.46 8.30 5.19
C LEU A 63 -8.07 8.23 3.71
N PHE A 64 -7.70 7.04 3.25
CA PHE A 64 -7.25 6.74 1.89
C PHE A 64 -8.29 5.97 1.06
N GLY A 65 -9.57 6.13 1.40
CA GLY A 65 -10.69 5.46 0.72
C GLY A 65 -10.96 5.89 -0.73
N THR A 66 -10.23 6.88 -1.28
CA THR A 66 -10.28 7.25 -2.69
C THR A 66 -8.88 7.47 -3.28
N PRO A 67 -8.65 7.15 -4.56
CA PRO A 67 -7.37 7.42 -5.23
C PRO A 67 -6.94 8.89 -5.15
N GLU A 68 -7.90 9.81 -5.19
CA GLU A 68 -7.68 11.25 -5.08
C GLU A 68 -7.07 11.62 -3.71
N ARG A 69 -7.60 11.06 -2.61
CA ARG A 69 -7.02 11.29 -1.27
C ARG A 69 -5.64 10.67 -1.12
N VAL A 70 -5.36 9.54 -1.78
CA VAL A 70 -4.00 8.99 -1.84
C VAL A 70 -3.06 9.96 -2.55
N ALA A 71 -3.46 10.49 -3.72
CA ALA A 71 -2.66 11.47 -4.46
C ALA A 71 -2.37 12.73 -3.61
N LEU A 72 -3.38 13.27 -2.94
CA LEU A 72 -3.24 14.41 -2.02
C LEU A 72 -2.25 14.10 -0.88
N GLY A 73 -2.32 12.89 -0.31
CA GLY A 73 -1.41 12.45 0.74
C GLY A 73 0.05 12.32 0.28
N MET A 74 0.28 12.04 -1.02
CA MET A 74 1.60 12.02 -1.65
C MET A 74 2.08 13.41 -2.11
N GLY A 75 1.31 14.48 -1.84
CA GLY A 75 1.63 15.84 -2.24
C GLY A 75 1.29 16.18 -3.70
N ALA A 76 0.49 15.34 -4.37
CA ALA A 76 0.01 15.52 -5.74
C ALA A 76 -1.44 16.06 -5.74
N GLU A 77 -1.86 16.79 -6.77
CA GLU A 77 -3.25 17.27 -6.89
C GLU A 77 -4.13 16.34 -7.74
N ALA A 78 -3.52 15.40 -8.46
CA ALA A 78 -4.23 14.39 -9.25
C ALA A 78 -3.50 13.03 -9.26
N VAL A 79 -4.26 11.95 -9.45
CA VAL A 79 -3.73 10.57 -9.51
C VAL A 79 -2.72 10.39 -10.66
N SER A 80 -2.92 11.07 -11.79
CA SER A 80 -2.00 11.03 -12.93
C SER A 80 -0.60 11.56 -12.59
N GLU A 81 -0.48 12.48 -11.63
CA GLU A 81 0.80 13.04 -11.19
C GLU A 81 1.66 12.01 -10.44
N LEU A 82 1.06 10.92 -9.95
CA LEU A 82 1.80 9.81 -9.32
C LEU A 82 2.76 9.12 -10.30
N ARG A 83 2.51 9.20 -11.61
CA ARG A 83 3.46 8.71 -12.63
C ARG A 83 4.78 9.48 -12.62
N GLU A 84 4.76 10.77 -12.30
CA GLU A 84 5.99 11.56 -12.19
C GLU A 84 6.83 11.12 -10.99
N ILE A 85 6.19 10.66 -9.91
CA ILE A 85 6.85 10.05 -8.76
C ILE A 85 7.49 8.72 -9.16
N GLY A 86 6.77 7.90 -9.94
CA GLY A 86 7.31 6.65 -10.50
C GLY A 86 8.54 6.86 -11.38
N LYS A 87 8.52 7.88 -12.26
CA LYS A 87 9.68 8.27 -13.07
C LYS A 87 10.87 8.70 -12.22
N LEU A 88 10.62 9.45 -11.15
CA LEU A 88 11.65 9.87 -10.21
C LEU A 88 12.27 8.67 -9.48
N LEU A 89 11.47 7.70 -9.03
CA LEU A 89 11.97 6.45 -8.45
C LEU A 89 12.80 5.65 -9.45
N ALA A 90 12.35 5.54 -10.70
CA ALA A 90 13.08 4.85 -11.76
C ALA A 90 14.44 5.51 -12.06
N PHE A 91 14.53 6.83 -11.92
CA PHE A 91 15.77 7.60 -12.01
C PHE A 91 16.67 7.38 -10.78
N LEU A 92 16.14 7.39 -9.56
CA LEU A 92 16.90 7.18 -8.33
C LEU A 92 17.50 5.77 -8.24
N LYS A 93 16.83 4.77 -8.82
CA LYS A 93 17.33 3.39 -8.88
C LYS A 93 18.58 3.26 -9.76
N GLU A 94 18.63 4.00 -10.86
CA GLU A 94 19.70 3.96 -11.86
C GLU A 94 19.93 5.37 -12.42
N PRO A 95 20.75 6.20 -11.74
CA PRO A 95 21.01 7.55 -12.18
C PRO A 95 21.89 7.56 -13.43
N GLU A 96 21.40 8.13 -14.53
CA GLU A 96 22.23 8.34 -15.73
C GLU A 96 23.18 9.54 -15.54
N PRO A 97 24.49 9.38 -15.83
CA PRO A 97 25.43 10.49 -15.74
C PRO A 97 25.01 11.61 -16.72
N PRO A 98 25.10 12.89 -16.32
CA PRO A 98 24.66 13.98 -17.17
C PRO A 98 25.51 14.06 -18.43
N LYS A 99 24.86 14.17 -19.60
CA LYS A 99 25.54 14.18 -20.91
C LYS A 99 26.20 15.54 -21.24
N GLY A 100 26.08 16.54 -20.35
CA GLY A 100 26.72 17.85 -20.47
C GLY A 100 26.15 18.89 -19.50
N LEU A 101 26.66 20.14 -19.58
CA LEU A 101 26.27 21.23 -18.68
C LEU A 101 24.77 21.57 -18.78
N LYS A 102 24.19 21.59 -19.99
CA LYS A 102 22.75 21.87 -20.18
C LYS A 102 21.85 20.82 -19.52
N ASP A 103 22.26 19.55 -19.58
CA ASP A 103 21.56 18.44 -18.93
C ASP A 103 21.68 18.54 -17.40
N ALA A 104 22.85 18.90 -16.87
CA ALA A 104 23.06 19.14 -15.45
C ALA A 104 22.17 20.26 -14.89
N TRP A 105 22.01 21.37 -15.63
CA TRP A 105 21.08 22.45 -15.26
C TRP A 105 19.62 21.99 -15.29
N SER A 106 19.22 21.17 -16.26
CA SER A 106 17.87 20.60 -16.33
C SER A 106 17.56 19.63 -15.18
N LYS A 107 18.59 18.99 -14.61
CA LYS A 107 18.50 18.08 -13.45
C LYS A 107 18.60 18.80 -12.10
N LEU A 108 18.87 20.11 -12.06
CA LEU A 108 18.98 20.90 -10.82
C LEU A 108 17.73 20.85 -9.91
N PRO A 109 16.48 20.87 -10.43
CA PRO A 109 15.28 20.67 -9.61
C PRO A 109 15.23 19.31 -8.91
N ILE A 110 15.80 18.26 -9.54
CA ILE A 110 15.91 16.92 -8.96
C ILE A 110 16.89 16.96 -7.78
N PHE A 111 18.02 17.65 -7.91
CA PHE A 111 18.97 17.84 -6.80
C PHE A 111 18.35 18.56 -5.60
N ARG A 112 17.47 19.55 -5.80
CA ARG A 112 16.71 20.17 -4.69
C ARG A 112 15.78 19.17 -3.99
N LYS A 113 15.11 18.29 -4.75
CA LYS A 113 14.30 17.21 -4.20
C LYS A 113 15.13 16.19 -3.40
N ILE A 114 16.39 15.97 -3.77
CA ILE A 114 17.30 15.09 -3.01
C ILE A 114 17.60 15.67 -1.61
N ILE A 115 17.64 16.99 -1.44
CA ILE A 115 17.90 17.64 -0.13
C ILE A 115 16.77 17.38 0.88
N SER A 116 15.53 17.17 0.41
CA SER A 116 14.39 16.85 1.28
C SER A 116 14.37 15.38 1.73
N MET A 117 15.24 14.52 1.17
CA MET A 117 15.33 13.10 1.51
C MET A 117 16.04 12.85 2.85
N ALA A 118 16.92 13.73 3.31
CA ALA A 118 17.58 13.52 4.60
C ALA A 118 16.60 13.83 5.74
N PRO A 119 16.23 12.86 6.60
CA PRO A 119 15.37 13.16 7.75
C PRO A 119 16.06 14.13 8.71
N LYS A 120 15.26 14.91 9.44
CA LYS A 120 15.73 15.87 10.44
C LYS A 120 15.36 15.36 11.82
N VAL A 121 16.36 15.06 12.64
CA VAL A 121 16.13 14.66 14.03
C VAL A 121 15.95 15.90 14.90
N VAL A 122 14.83 15.99 15.60
CA VAL A 122 14.52 17.04 16.57
C VAL A 122 14.71 16.52 18.00
N LYS A 123 14.90 17.44 18.96
CA LYS A 123 15.10 17.10 20.38
C LYS A 123 13.78 16.87 21.10
N ASP A 124 12.80 17.71 20.84
CA ASP A 124 11.48 17.70 21.46
C ASP A 124 10.42 17.51 20.37
N ALA A 125 9.39 16.74 20.67
CA ALA A 125 8.35 16.36 19.72
C ALA A 125 6.98 16.30 20.38
N ILE A 126 5.96 16.71 19.61
CA ILE A 126 4.58 16.74 20.05
C ILE A 126 4.03 15.33 20.34
N CYS A 127 4.54 14.30 19.67
CA CYS A 127 4.17 12.91 19.95
C CYS A 127 4.63 12.42 21.34
N GLN A 128 5.40 13.22 22.08
CA GLN A 128 5.93 12.89 23.41
C GLN A 128 5.43 13.83 24.52
N GLU A 129 4.35 14.58 24.29
CA GLU A 129 3.77 15.50 25.28
C GLU A 129 3.21 14.79 26.51
N VAL A 130 2.57 13.62 26.31
CA VAL A 130 2.08 12.75 27.37
C VAL A 130 2.85 11.44 27.31
N VAL A 131 3.27 10.95 28.47
CA VAL A 131 4.07 9.73 28.61
C VAL A 131 3.42 8.82 29.66
N ILE A 132 3.14 7.58 29.25
CA ILE A 132 2.56 6.52 30.08
C ILE A 132 3.53 5.35 30.05
N GLU A 133 4.00 4.86 31.19
CA GLU A 133 5.09 3.88 31.29
C GLU A 133 4.81 2.78 32.31
N GLY A 134 5.44 1.62 32.10
CA GLY A 134 5.43 0.51 33.06
C GLY A 134 4.02 0.03 33.40
N GLU A 135 3.73 -0.02 34.70
CA GLU A 135 2.44 -0.48 35.23
C GLU A 135 1.27 0.46 34.92
N ASP A 136 1.44 1.59 34.22
CA ASP A 136 0.34 2.46 33.77
C ASP A 136 -0.08 2.23 32.31
N VAL A 137 0.74 1.49 31.53
CA VAL A 137 0.44 1.15 30.12
C VAL A 137 -0.78 0.24 30.01
N ASP A 138 -1.84 0.75 29.39
CA ASP A 138 -3.08 0.02 29.21
C ASP A 138 -3.69 0.27 27.84
N LEU A 139 -3.55 -0.72 26.95
CA LEU A 139 -4.05 -0.70 25.58
C LEU A 139 -5.58 -0.69 25.52
N SER A 140 -6.29 -1.11 26.58
CA SER A 140 -7.76 -1.05 26.62
C SER A 140 -8.30 0.38 26.66
N LYS A 141 -7.44 1.39 26.88
CA LYS A 141 -7.79 2.80 26.80
C LYS A 141 -7.75 3.36 25.38
N LEU A 142 -7.20 2.61 24.42
CA LEU A 142 -7.18 2.99 23.01
C LEU A 142 -8.43 2.42 22.31
N PRO A 143 -9.10 3.18 21.43
CA PRO A 143 -10.29 2.72 20.68
C PRO A 143 -9.89 1.80 19.51
N VAL A 144 -9.18 0.72 19.82
CA VAL A 144 -8.76 -0.29 18.83
C VAL A 144 -10.01 -0.97 18.29
N GLN A 145 -10.14 -1.03 16.96
CA GLN A 145 -11.33 -1.59 16.32
C GLN A 145 -11.36 -3.12 16.36
N THR A 146 -12.55 -3.69 16.48
CA THR A 146 -12.84 -5.08 16.08
C THR A 146 -13.61 -5.00 14.78
N CYS A 147 -13.08 -5.59 13.70
CA CYS A 147 -13.55 -5.28 12.36
C CYS A 147 -14.72 -6.17 11.94
N TRP A 148 -14.63 -7.47 12.21
CA TRP A 148 -15.62 -8.46 11.78
C TRP A 148 -16.13 -9.32 12.93
N PRO A 149 -17.36 -9.89 12.84
CA PRO A 149 -17.96 -10.64 13.94
C PRO A 149 -17.17 -11.86 14.41
N GLY A 150 -16.42 -12.51 13.51
CA GLY A 150 -15.56 -13.66 13.82
C GLY A 150 -14.11 -13.30 14.16
N ASP A 151 -13.75 -12.01 14.25
CA ASP A 151 -12.41 -11.61 14.68
C ASP A 151 -12.21 -11.94 16.17
N VAL A 152 -11.06 -12.51 16.51
CA VAL A 152 -10.80 -12.99 17.88
C VAL A 152 -10.65 -11.89 18.93
N ALA A 153 -10.20 -10.68 18.53
CA ALA A 153 -9.92 -9.56 19.42
C ALA A 153 -9.88 -8.22 18.65
N PRO A 154 -9.69 -7.07 19.33
CA PRO A 154 -9.35 -5.82 18.67
C PRO A 154 -7.98 -5.88 17.95
N LEU A 155 -7.88 -5.22 16.80
CA LEU A 155 -6.72 -5.25 15.92
C LEU A 155 -6.21 -3.84 15.59
N ILE A 156 -4.93 -3.58 15.86
CA ILE A 156 -4.27 -2.35 15.39
C ILE A 156 -3.88 -2.54 13.92
N THR A 157 -4.37 -1.66 13.05
CA THR A 157 -4.28 -1.83 11.59
C THR A 157 -3.40 -0.78 10.88
N TRP A 158 -3.20 0.41 11.45
CA TRP A 158 -2.42 1.51 10.85
C TRP A 158 -1.14 1.87 11.64
N GLY A 159 -0.53 0.88 12.29
CA GLY A 159 0.73 1.06 13.01
C GLY A 159 1.96 0.98 12.11
N LEU A 160 2.71 2.09 11.99
CA LEU A 160 4.02 2.09 11.33
C LEU A 160 5.05 1.49 12.30
N THR A 161 5.31 0.20 12.16
CA THR A 161 6.32 -0.52 12.92
C THR A 161 7.71 -0.14 12.46
N VAL A 162 8.50 0.40 13.38
CA VAL A 162 9.88 0.82 13.21
C VAL A 162 10.80 -0.23 13.80
N THR A 163 11.75 -0.70 13.00
CA THR A 163 12.78 -1.66 13.43
C THR A 163 14.15 -1.25 12.90
N LYS A 164 15.21 -1.74 13.55
CA LYS A 164 16.59 -1.59 13.08
C LYS A 164 17.34 -2.91 13.28
N GLY A 165 17.74 -3.53 12.16
CA GLY A 165 18.59 -4.73 12.20
C GLY A 165 20.00 -4.40 12.74
N PRO A 166 20.70 -5.38 13.32
CA PRO A 166 21.97 -5.15 14.02
C PRO A 166 23.17 -4.93 13.09
N ASN A 167 22.97 -5.05 11.78
CA ASN A 167 24.03 -5.01 10.76
C ASN A 167 23.97 -3.75 9.88
N LYS A 168 22.92 -2.94 10.01
CA LYS A 168 22.66 -1.79 9.13
C LYS A 168 22.26 -0.58 9.97
N ASP A 169 22.65 0.60 9.53
CA ASP A 169 22.21 1.84 10.18
C ASP A 169 20.80 2.28 9.82
N ARG A 170 20.26 1.72 8.73
CA ARG A 170 18.90 1.91 8.23
C ARG A 170 17.86 1.42 9.23
N GLN A 171 16.80 2.20 9.41
CA GLN A 171 15.55 1.73 10.01
C GLN A 171 14.57 1.33 8.91
N ASN A 172 13.81 0.26 9.16
CA ASN A 172 12.70 -0.18 8.32
C ASN A 172 11.39 0.38 8.87
N LEU A 173 10.47 0.76 7.98
CA LEU A 173 9.06 1.00 8.30
C LEU A 173 8.19 -0.08 7.68
N GLY A 174 7.28 -0.66 8.46
CA GLY A 174 6.32 -1.63 7.94
C GLY A 174 4.98 -1.56 8.65
N ILE A 175 3.92 -1.85 7.91
CA ILE A 175 2.57 -2.00 8.47
C ILE A 175 2.33 -3.48 8.67
N TYR A 176 2.22 -3.86 9.94
CA TYR A 176 1.94 -5.22 10.37
C TYR A 176 0.73 -5.12 11.29
N ARG A 177 -0.29 -5.96 11.06
CA ARG A 177 -1.45 -5.97 11.94
C ARG A 177 -1.05 -6.47 13.31
N GLN A 178 -1.61 -5.89 14.37
CA GLN A 178 -1.24 -6.24 15.73
C GLN A 178 -2.47 -6.56 16.58
N GLN A 179 -2.66 -7.84 16.89
CA GLN A 179 -3.76 -8.33 17.72
C GLN A 179 -3.50 -7.95 19.17
N VAL A 180 -4.46 -7.29 19.81
CA VAL A 180 -4.37 -7.00 21.26
C VAL A 180 -4.68 -8.26 22.05
N ILE A 181 -3.71 -8.75 22.82
CA ILE A 181 -3.82 -9.99 23.63
C ILE A 181 -3.72 -9.76 25.13
N GLY A 182 -3.50 -8.52 25.54
CA GLY A 182 -3.44 -8.17 26.95
C GLY A 182 -3.31 -6.67 27.15
N ARG A 183 -3.20 -6.29 28.42
CA ARG A 183 -3.08 -4.91 28.86
C ARG A 183 -1.97 -4.14 28.15
N ASN A 184 -0.81 -4.78 27.94
CA ASN A 184 0.36 -4.17 27.32
C ASN A 184 1.01 -5.07 26.27
N LYS A 185 0.26 -6.03 25.70
CA LYS A 185 0.80 -7.00 24.76
C LYS A 185 -0.01 -7.04 23.48
N VAL A 186 0.70 -7.02 22.36
CA VAL A 186 0.13 -7.24 21.04
C VAL A 186 0.95 -8.27 20.27
N ILE A 187 0.32 -8.98 19.34
CA ILE A 187 1.03 -9.91 18.45
C ILE A 187 1.62 -9.13 17.27
N MET A 188 2.88 -9.36 16.91
CA MET A 188 3.54 -8.74 15.76
C MET A 188 3.42 -9.63 14.51
N ARG A 189 2.34 -9.47 13.73
CA ARG A 189 2.11 -10.29 12.54
C ARG A 189 2.83 -9.76 11.30
N TRP A 190 4.12 -10.04 11.21
CA TRP A 190 4.93 -9.82 10.00
C TRP A 190 5.13 -11.09 9.17
N LEU A 191 5.26 -10.96 7.85
CA LEU A 191 5.65 -12.11 7.02
C LEU A 191 7.16 -12.31 7.12
N SER A 192 7.62 -13.55 7.05
CA SER A 192 9.03 -13.94 7.23
C SER A 192 10.04 -13.21 6.33
N HIS A 193 9.60 -12.67 5.19
CA HIS A 193 10.43 -11.93 4.24
C HIS A 193 10.33 -10.40 4.37
N ARG A 194 9.54 -9.87 5.32
CA ARG A 194 9.39 -8.43 5.55
C ARG A 194 10.57 -7.88 6.35
N GLY A 195 10.88 -6.59 6.17
CA GLY A 195 12.06 -5.96 6.77
C GLY A 195 12.14 -6.14 8.28
N GLY A 196 11.03 -5.92 9.01
CA GLY A 196 11.00 -6.11 10.47
C GLY A 196 11.27 -7.55 10.92
N ALA A 197 10.73 -8.54 10.20
CA ALA A 197 10.98 -9.95 10.49
C ALA A 197 12.44 -10.35 10.23
N LEU A 198 13.04 -9.80 9.17
CA LEU A 198 14.46 -9.98 8.86
C LEU A 198 15.34 -9.34 9.94
N ASP A 199 15.03 -8.10 10.34
CA ASP A 199 15.75 -7.39 11.41
C ASP A 199 15.70 -8.17 12.72
N TYR A 200 14.53 -8.70 13.10
CA TYR A 200 14.35 -9.52 14.30
C TYR A 200 15.16 -10.81 14.25
N ARG A 201 15.11 -11.53 13.12
CA ARG A 201 15.90 -12.76 12.94
C ARG A 201 17.39 -12.49 13.05
N GLU A 202 17.89 -11.48 12.34
CA GLU A 202 19.30 -11.08 12.41
C GLU A 202 19.69 -10.63 13.83
N TRP A 203 18.78 -9.96 14.55
CA TRP A 203 18.99 -9.59 15.96
C TRP A 203 19.12 -10.81 16.86
N CYS A 204 18.21 -11.79 16.76
CA CYS A 204 18.27 -13.01 17.56
C CYS A 204 19.54 -13.82 17.31
N GLU A 205 20.03 -13.85 16.06
CA GLU A 205 21.29 -14.53 15.70
C GLU A 205 22.51 -13.84 16.32
N LYS A 206 22.54 -12.49 16.28
CA LYS A 206 23.70 -11.70 16.72
C LYS A 206 23.71 -11.37 18.22
N HIS A 207 22.52 -11.29 18.83
CA HIS A 207 22.34 -11.00 20.25
C HIS A 207 21.43 -12.05 20.93
N PRO A 208 21.85 -13.32 21.01
CA PRO A 208 21.02 -14.38 21.59
C PRO A 208 20.54 -14.04 23.00
N GLY A 209 19.24 -14.21 23.24
CA GLY A 209 18.60 -13.96 24.53
C GLY A 209 18.33 -12.48 24.87
N GLN A 210 18.74 -11.52 24.02
CA GLN A 210 18.44 -10.10 24.24
C GLN A 210 17.11 -9.68 23.60
N PRO A 211 16.23 -8.95 24.31
CA PRO A 211 15.02 -8.38 23.74
C PRO A 211 15.30 -7.50 22.52
N PHE A 212 14.44 -7.60 21.51
CA PHE A 212 14.55 -6.81 20.29
C PHE A 212 13.73 -5.51 20.39
N PRO A 213 14.35 -4.32 20.30
CA PRO A 213 13.63 -3.06 20.39
C PRO A 213 12.69 -2.83 19.20
N VAL A 214 11.44 -2.44 19.49
CA VAL A 214 10.42 -2.11 18.49
C VAL A 214 9.66 -0.87 18.93
N SER A 215 9.33 -0.01 17.95
CA SER A 215 8.41 1.11 18.16
C SER A 215 7.34 1.13 17.08
N VAL A 216 6.12 1.57 17.39
CA VAL A 216 4.99 1.63 16.45
C VAL A 216 4.41 3.04 16.48
N ALA A 217 4.41 3.73 15.34
CA ALA A 217 3.83 5.06 15.22
C ALA A 217 2.43 5.00 14.59
N LEU A 218 1.44 5.56 15.29
CA LEU A 218 0.05 5.69 14.86
C LEU A 218 -0.25 7.16 14.55
N GLY A 219 -0.96 7.38 13.44
CA GLY A 219 -1.35 8.72 13.01
C GLY A 219 -0.17 9.62 12.63
N ALA A 220 0.82 9.09 11.91
CA ALA A 220 1.89 9.89 11.31
C ALA A 220 1.36 10.77 10.16
N ASP A 221 2.20 11.67 9.64
CA ASP A 221 1.87 12.44 8.45
C ASP A 221 1.61 11.53 7.22
N PRO A 222 0.74 11.94 6.28
CA PRO A 222 0.31 11.07 5.18
C PRO A 222 1.46 10.62 4.28
N ALA A 223 2.48 11.45 4.07
CA ALA A 223 3.63 11.08 3.24
C ALA A 223 4.48 9.99 3.89
N THR A 224 4.63 10.00 5.23
CA THR A 224 5.31 8.92 5.95
C THR A 224 4.52 7.62 5.91
N ILE A 225 3.19 7.70 6.08
CA ILE A 225 2.31 6.53 5.97
C ILE A 225 2.42 5.90 4.57
N LEU A 226 2.25 6.70 3.53
CA LEU A 226 2.32 6.24 2.14
C LEU A 226 3.73 5.82 1.74
N GLY A 227 4.76 6.45 2.31
CA GLY A 227 6.15 6.05 2.13
C GLY A 227 6.47 4.67 2.69
N ALA A 228 5.81 4.26 3.77
CA ALA A 228 5.93 2.92 4.35
C ALA A 228 5.17 1.83 3.55
N VAL A 229 4.11 2.21 2.81
CA VAL A 229 3.38 1.30 1.92
C VAL A 229 4.08 1.18 0.56
N THR A 230 4.72 2.25 0.10
CA THR A 230 5.38 2.28 -1.21
C THR A 230 6.65 1.43 -1.17
N PRO A 231 6.86 0.52 -2.14
CA PRO A 231 8.06 -0.29 -2.19
C PRO A 231 9.25 0.55 -2.66
N VAL A 232 9.99 1.07 -1.69
CA VAL A 232 11.23 1.79 -1.95
C VAL A 232 12.40 0.82 -2.18
N PRO A 233 13.40 1.18 -3.00
CA PRO A 233 14.63 0.40 -3.12
C PRO A 233 15.31 0.23 -1.76
N ASP A 234 16.01 -0.89 -1.54
CA ASP A 234 16.70 -1.17 -0.28
C ASP A 234 17.80 -0.15 0.09
N SER A 235 18.28 0.60 -0.91
CA SER A 235 19.24 1.70 -0.74
C SER A 235 18.61 2.98 -0.20
N LEU A 236 17.27 3.08 -0.13
CA LEU A 236 16.53 4.26 0.29
C LEU A 236 15.66 3.95 1.52
N SER A 237 15.79 4.74 2.58
CA SER A 237 14.89 4.65 3.73
C SER A 237 13.50 5.18 3.37
N GLU A 238 12.47 4.55 3.92
CA GLU A 238 11.07 4.93 3.77
C GLU A 238 10.84 6.39 4.26
N TYR A 239 11.54 6.84 5.30
CA TYR A 239 11.50 8.25 5.74
C TYR A 239 12.08 9.22 4.71
N ALA A 240 13.13 8.79 4.00
CA ALA A 240 13.75 9.60 2.98
C ALA A 240 12.86 9.72 1.75
N PHE A 241 12.15 8.64 1.42
CA PHE A 241 11.12 8.67 0.40
C PHE A 241 9.92 9.52 0.81
N ALA A 242 9.46 9.44 2.06
CA ALA A 242 8.42 10.31 2.59
C ALA A 242 8.78 11.80 2.46
N GLY A 243 10.04 12.16 2.74
CA GLY A 243 10.53 13.53 2.56
C GLY A 243 10.59 13.99 1.10
N LEU A 244 10.75 13.04 0.16
CA LEU A 244 10.66 13.29 -1.27
C LEU A 244 9.22 13.60 -1.70
N LEU A 245 8.26 12.78 -1.25
CA LEU A 245 6.82 12.96 -1.51
C LEU A 245 6.32 14.29 -0.93
N ARG A 246 6.68 14.58 0.32
CA ARG A 246 6.28 15.81 1.01
C ARG A 246 6.95 17.06 0.47
N GLY A 247 8.10 16.91 -0.19
CA GLY A 247 8.96 18.02 -0.61
C GLY A 247 9.67 18.76 0.53
N ASN A 248 9.65 18.21 1.75
CA ASN A 248 10.31 18.71 2.94
C ASN A 248 10.81 17.54 3.80
N ARG A 249 11.85 17.77 4.61
CA ARG A 249 12.46 16.71 5.43
C ARG A 249 11.47 16.15 6.45
N THR A 250 11.43 14.83 6.57
CA THR A 250 10.69 14.16 7.64
C THR A 250 11.31 14.50 8.98
N GLU A 251 10.53 15.10 9.88
CA GLU A 251 10.97 15.38 11.25
C GLU A 251 10.80 14.13 12.11
N LEU A 252 11.89 13.66 12.69
CA LEU A 252 11.95 12.48 13.53
C LEU A 252 12.37 12.85 14.94
N VAL A 253 11.93 12.08 15.92
CA VAL A 253 12.40 12.16 17.31
C VAL A 253 12.88 10.80 17.77
N LYS A 254 13.90 10.79 18.63
CA LYS A 254 14.35 9.56 19.28
C LYS A 254 13.26 9.08 20.24
N CYS A 255 12.97 7.78 20.22
CA CYS A 255 12.11 7.14 21.21
C CYS A 255 12.68 7.33 22.62
N ARG A 256 11.83 7.25 23.64
CA ARG A 256 12.25 7.42 25.03
C ARG A 256 12.94 6.17 25.58
N GLY A 257 12.46 4.99 25.21
CA GLY A 257 12.93 3.69 25.71
C GLY A 257 13.98 2.99 24.87
N ASN A 258 14.20 3.44 23.63
CA ASN A 258 15.14 2.80 22.72
C ASN A 258 15.77 3.82 21.74
N ASP A 259 16.71 3.36 20.92
CA ASP A 259 17.44 4.22 19.98
C ASP A 259 16.73 4.45 18.63
N LEU A 260 15.51 3.90 18.46
CA LEU A 260 14.75 4.07 17.23
C LEU A 260 14.22 5.50 17.11
N GLN A 261 14.08 5.95 15.87
CA GLN A 261 13.51 7.25 15.52
C GLN A 261 12.12 7.10 14.92
N VAL A 262 11.15 7.85 15.46
CA VAL A 262 9.73 7.86 15.05
C VAL A 262 9.34 9.26 14.54
N PRO A 263 8.26 9.40 13.74
CA PRO A 263 7.80 10.71 13.28
C PRO A 263 7.45 11.61 14.45
N ALA A 264 8.07 12.80 14.52
CA ALA A 264 7.88 13.73 15.63
C ALA A 264 6.43 14.23 15.77
N THR A 265 5.66 14.16 14.68
CA THR A 265 4.28 14.64 14.58
C THR A 265 3.22 13.54 14.68
N ALA A 266 3.62 12.29 14.95
CA ALA A 266 2.69 11.19 15.14
C ALA A 266 1.70 11.47 16.30
N GLU A 267 0.50 10.92 16.21
CA GLU A 267 -0.52 11.08 17.25
C GLU A 267 -0.20 10.24 18.49
N ILE A 268 0.18 8.97 18.30
CA ILE A 268 0.49 8.01 19.37
C ILE A 268 1.70 7.16 18.96
N ILE A 269 2.62 6.91 19.89
CA ILE A 269 3.75 5.99 19.74
C ILE A 269 3.64 4.89 20.80
N LEU A 270 3.75 3.64 20.38
CA LEU A 270 3.95 2.49 21.26
C LEU A 270 5.43 2.11 21.23
N GLU A 271 6.09 2.03 22.37
CA GLU A 271 7.50 1.64 22.47
C GLU A 271 7.64 0.41 23.37
N GLY A 272 8.56 -0.49 23.03
CA GLY A 272 8.90 -1.62 23.87
C GLY A 272 9.79 -2.63 23.16
N VAL A 273 9.55 -3.91 23.41
CA VAL A 273 10.42 -4.99 22.95
C VAL A 273 9.66 -6.26 22.54
N ILE A 274 10.29 -7.07 21.70
CA ILE A 274 9.92 -8.47 21.48
C ILE A 274 10.92 -9.33 22.27
N HIS A 275 10.41 -10.15 23.19
CA HIS A 275 11.27 -11.08 23.94
C HIS A 275 11.59 -12.32 23.09
N PRO A 276 12.85 -12.80 23.09
CA PRO A 276 13.22 -13.96 22.29
C PRO A 276 12.40 -15.20 22.66
N GLY A 277 11.80 -15.82 21.65
CA GLY A 277 10.99 -17.03 21.82
C GLY A 277 9.58 -16.80 22.38
N GLU A 278 9.20 -15.56 22.72
CA GLU A 278 7.83 -15.26 23.12
C GLU A 278 6.92 -15.17 21.89
N MET A 279 6.01 -16.13 21.77
CA MET A 279 5.08 -16.28 20.65
C MET A 279 3.66 -16.43 21.17
N ALA A 280 2.67 -16.03 20.37
CA ALA A 280 1.26 -16.25 20.65
C ALA A 280 0.50 -16.56 19.35
N ASP A 281 -0.62 -17.26 19.50
CA ASP A 281 -1.52 -17.60 18.42
C ASP A 281 -2.32 -16.37 17.98
N GLU A 282 -2.17 -15.99 16.72
CA GLU A 282 -2.88 -14.88 16.10
C GLU A 282 -4.12 -15.39 15.36
N GLY A 283 -5.24 -14.69 15.52
CA GLY A 283 -6.44 -14.90 14.75
C GLY A 283 -7.46 -15.86 15.39
N PRO A 284 -8.53 -16.22 14.65
CA PRO A 284 -8.77 -15.86 13.26
C PRO A 284 -9.10 -14.36 13.07
N TYR A 285 -8.85 -13.87 11.85
CA TYR A 285 -9.21 -12.52 11.41
C TYR A 285 -9.65 -12.51 9.95
N GLY A 286 -10.64 -11.68 9.63
CA GLY A 286 -10.95 -11.35 8.23
C GLY A 286 -9.82 -10.56 7.58
N ASP A 287 -9.48 -10.88 6.32
CA ASP A 287 -8.44 -10.16 5.57
C ASP A 287 -8.91 -9.66 4.19
N HIS A 288 -7.99 -9.08 3.41
CA HIS A 288 -8.23 -8.51 2.07
C HIS A 288 -8.72 -9.52 1.03
N THR A 289 -8.75 -10.82 1.35
CA THR A 289 -9.34 -11.85 0.49
C THR A 289 -10.86 -11.94 0.68
N GLY A 290 -11.39 -11.37 1.76
CA GLY A 290 -12.79 -11.52 2.17
C GLY A 290 -13.08 -12.82 2.93
N TYR A 291 -12.04 -13.52 3.40
CA TYR A 291 -12.15 -14.74 4.20
C TYR A 291 -11.46 -14.56 5.55
N TYR A 292 -11.78 -15.45 6.50
CA TYR A 292 -11.05 -15.56 7.75
C TYR A 292 -9.77 -16.38 7.52
N ASN A 293 -8.66 -15.88 8.06
CA ASN A 293 -7.41 -16.62 8.03
C ASN A 293 -7.35 -17.60 9.19
N GLU A 294 -6.70 -18.73 8.97
CA GLU A 294 -6.38 -19.70 10.00
C GLU A 294 -5.49 -19.10 11.08
N VAL A 295 -5.54 -19.71 12.26
CA VAL A 295 -4.71 -19.36 13.42
C VAL A 295 -3.26 -19.77 13.15
N ASP A 296 -2.31 -18.87 13.42
CA ASP A 296 -0.88 -19.14 13.27
C ASP A 296 -0.06 -18.37 14.32
N SER A 297 1.16 -18.83 14.60
CA SER A 297 1.97 -18.37 15.73
C SER A 297 2.94 -17.26 15.32
N PHE A 298 2.89 -16.12 16.02
CA PHE A 298 3.73 -14.95 15.74
C PHE A 298 4.37 -14.36 17.02
N PRO A 299 5.46 -13.58 16.90
CA PRO A 299 6.12 -12.97 18.05
C PRO A 299 5.21 -12.01 18.82
N VAL A 300 5.39 -11.94 20.13
CA VAL A 300 4.66 -10.98 20.99
C VAL A 300 5.48 -9.71 21.17
N PHE A 301 4.87 -8.57 20.86
CA PHE A 301 5.38 -7.25 21.17
C PHE A 301 4.83 -6.79 22.53
N THR A 302 5.73 -6.65 23.50
CA THR A 302 5.42 -6.08 24.82
C THR A 302 5.62 -4.57 24.75
N VAL A 303 4.53 -3.83 24.97
CA VAL A 303 4.51 -2.37 25.03
C VAL A 303 4.90 -1.95 26.44
N GLU A 304 6.02 -1.26 26.57
CA GLU A 304 6.56 -0.77 27.85
C GLU A 304 6.21 0.70 28.08
N ARG A 305 5.90 1.42 27.00
CA ARG A 305 5.59 2.85 27.03
C ARG A 305 4.63 3.23 25.91
N ILE A 306 3.71 4.14 26.23
CA ILE A 306 2.89 4.86 25.27
C ILE A 306 3.23 6.34 25.40
N THR A 307 3.62 6.98 24.30
CA THR A 307 3.71 8.44 24.24
C THR A 307 2.71 8.99 23.23
N HIS A 308 2.11 10.14 23.50
CA HIS A 308 1.14 10.71 22.57
C HIS A 308 1.02 12.24 22.68
N ARG A 309 0.44 12.85 21.64
CA ARG A 309 0.03 14.27 21.63
C ARG A 309 -1.07 14.53 22.65
N ILE A 310 -1.20 15.76 23.13
CA ILE A 310 -2.40 16.18 23.86
C ILE A 310 -3.63 16.04 22.94
N LYS A 311 -4.68 15.37 23.44
CA LYS A 311 -5.89 15.01 22.68
C LYS A 311 -5.54 14.28 21.38
N PRO A 312 -5.01 13.04 21.48
CA PRO A 312 -4.57 12.31 20.30
C PRO A 312 -5.76 11.91 19.42
N ILE A 313 -5.49 11.63 18.15
CA ILE A 313 -6.41 10.97 17.22
C ILE A 313 -5.89 9.56 16.95
N TYR A 314 -6.75 8.55 17.10
CA TYR A 314 -6.41 7.18 16.77
C TYR A 314 -6.69 6.91 15.28
N HIS A 315 -5.64 6.73 14.48
CA HIS A 315 -5.78 6.37 13.07
C HIS A 315 -5.93 4.87 12.90
N SER A 316 -7.00 4.43 12.23
CA SER A 316 -7.34 3.02 12.08
C SER A 316 -8.03 2.73 10.76
N THR A 317 -8.05 1.46 10.38
CA THR A 317 -8.72 0.94 9.19
C THR A 317 -9.15 -0.50 9.42
N TYR A 318 -9.73 -1.10 8.39
CA TYR A 318 -10.12 -2.49 8.32
C TYR A 318 -9.68 -3.08 6.97
N THR A 319 -9.56 -4.40 6.92
CA THR A 319 -9.40 -5.19 5.68
C THR A 319 -10.57 -6.11 5.54
N GLY A 320 -11.03 -6.36 4.32
CA GLY A 320 -12.14 -7.28 4.08
C GLY A 320 -12.29 -7.65 2.62
N ARG A 321 -13.50 -8.05 2.21
CA ARG A 321 -13.76 -8.32 0.80
C ARG A 321 -13.63 -7.01 -0.01
N PRO A 322 -12.75 -6.96 -1.03
CA PRO A 322 -12.49 -5.74 -1.76
C PRO A 322 -13.73 -5.22 -2.51
N PRO A 323 -13.81 -3.90 -2.80
CA PRO A 323 -12.79 -2.91 -2.48
C PRO A 323 -12.77 -2.57 -0.97
N ASP A 324 -11.57 -2.50 -0.42
CA ASP A 324 -11.26 -1.99 0.92
C ASP A 324 -10.20 -0.87 0.81
N GLU A 325 -9.87 -0.19 1.90
CA GLU A 325 -8.94 0.95 1.86
C GLU A 325 -7.54 0.56 1.34
N PRO A 326 -6.95 -0.57 1.78
CA PRO A 326 -5.70 -1.08 1.19
C PRO A 326 -5.78 -1.36 -0.32
N ALA A 327 -6.92 -1.83 -0.84
CA ALA A 327 -7.10 -2.01 -2.28
C ALA A 327 -7.06 -0.68 -3.05
N ILE A 328 -7.68 0.37 -2.50
CA ILE A 328 -7.63 1.71 -3.10
C ILE A 328 -6.20 2.28 -3.09
N LEU A 329 -5.45 2.07 -2.00
CA LEU A 329 -4.03 2.39 -1.96
C LEU A 329 -3.24 1.66 -3.06
N GLY A 330 -3.52 0.37 -3.26
CA GLY A 330 -2.93 -0.42 -4.35
C GLY A 330 -3.20 0.17 -5.73
N VAL A 331 -4.44 0.61 -5.99
CA VAL A 331 -4.82 1.25 -7.27
C VAL A 331 -4.03 2.53 -7.51
N ALA A 332 -3.92 3.40 -6.51
CA ALA A 332 -3.17 4.64 -6.66
C ALA A 332 -1.65 4.37 -6.81
N LEU A 333 -1.10 3.43 -6.04
CA LEU A 333 0.32 3.07 -6.12
C LEU A 333 0.69 2.36 -7.42
N ASN A 334 -0.26 1.73 -8.13
CA ASN A 334 -0.01 1.19 -9.47
C ASN A 334 0.50 2.26 -10.44
N GLU A 335 0.03 3.51 -10.35
CA GLU A 335 0.53 4.60 -11.19
C GLU A 335 2.01 4.91 -10.95
N VAL A 336 2.52 4.61 -9.75
CA VAL A 336 3.95 4.74 -9.43
C VAL A 336 4.76 3.60 -10.06
N PHE A 337 4.18 2.41 -10.20
CA PHE A 337 4.86 1.24 -10.76
C PHE A 337 4.89 1.21 -12.29
N VAL A 338 3.86 1.75 -12.95
CA VAL A 338 3.77 1.77 -14.42
C VAL A 338 5.05 2.33 -15.07
N PRO A 339 5.58 3.52 -14.69
CA PRO A 339 6.82 4.04 -15.28
C PRO A 339 8.06 3.16 -15.01
N ILE A 340 8.11 2.50 -13.85
CA ILE A 340 9.21 1.61 -13.48
C ILE A 340 9.20 0.37 -14.38
N LEU A 341 8.02 -0.21 -14.62
CA LEU A 341 7.82 -1.31 -15.56
C LEU A 341 8.14 -0.88 -17.00
N GLN A 342 7.66 0.28 -17.43
CA GLN A 342 7.88 0.82 -18.78
C GLN A 342 9.35 1.08 -19.08
N LYS A 343 10.15 1.47 -18.08
CA LYS A 343 11.61 1.61 -18.26
C LYS A 343 12.26 0.27 -18.63
N GLN A 344 11.79 -0.84 -18.07
CA GLN A 344 12.31 -2.18 -18.33
C GLN A 344 11.67 -2.85 -19.56
N PHE A 345 10.39 -2.59 -19.78
CA PHE A 345 9.55 -3.14 -20.84
C PHE A 345 8.84 -1.97 -21.57
N PRO A 346 9.54 -1.27 -22.48
CA PRO A 346 8.98 -0.10 -23.19
C PRO A 346 7.73 -0.40 -24.01
N GLU A 347 7.49 -1.67 -24.32
CA GLU A 347 6.28 -2.14 -24.97
C GLU A 347 5.01 -2.05 -24.12
N ILE A 348 5.11 -1.97 -22.78
CA ILE A 348 3.95 -1.88 -21.89
C ILE A 348 3.30 -0.49 -21.99
N THR A 349 2.02 -0.43 -22.33
CA THR A 349 1.26 0.83 -22.40
C THR A 349 0.53 1.15 -21.10
N ASP A 350 -0.04 0.15 -20.44
CA ASP A 350 -0.63 0.25 -19.10
C ASP A 350 -0.43 -1.06 -18.32
N PHE A 351 -0.45 -0.96 -17.00
CA PHE A 351 -0.37 -2.09 -16.08
C PHE A 351 -1.34 -1.85 -14.92
N TYR A 352 -2.27 -2.77 -14.73
CA TYR A 352 -3.35 -2.61 -13.77
C TYR A 352 -3.54 -3.86 -12.90
N LEU A 353 -3.63 -3.64 -11.58
CA LEU A 353 -4.03 -4.66 -10.61
C LEU A 353 -5.46 -4.33 -10.12
N PRO A 354 -6.50 -5.05 -10.59
CA PRO A 354 -7.88 -4.80 -10.16
C PRO A 354 -8.08 -5.05 -8.66
N PRO A 355 -8.78 -4.15 -7.92
CA PRO A 355 -9.15 -4.35 -6.51
C PRO A 355 -9.82 -5.69 -6.23
N GLU A 356 -10.79 -6.07 -7.06
CA GLU A 356 -11.52 -7.33 -7.01
C GLU A 356 -10.61 -8.57 -7.17
N GLY A 357 -9.41 -8.38 -7.72
CA GLY A 357 -8.31 -9.35 -7.72
C GLY A 357 -7.51 -9.37 -6.42
N CYS A 358 -8.09 -8.91 -5.31
CA CYS A 358 -7.44 -8.79 -3.99
C CYS A 358 -6.15 -7.94 -4.08
N SER A 359 -6.19 -6.87 -4.89
CA SER A 359 -5.11 -5.87 -5.08
C SER A 359 -3.82 -6.36 -5.76
N TYR A 360 -3.50 -7.65 -5.75
CA TYR A 360 -2.26 -8.19 -6.35
C TYR A 360 -2.40 -9.56 -7.02
N ARG A 361 -3.50 -10.30 -6.84
CA ARG A 361 -3.59 -11.69 -7.33
C ARG A 361 -3.80 -11.78 -8.83
N MET A 362 -4.27 -10.71 -9.47
CA MET A 362 -4.45 -10.60 -10.91
C MET A 362 -3.83 -9.31 -11.44
N ALA A 363 -3.21 -9.38 -12.62
CA ALA A 363 -2.74 -8.24 -13.39
C ALA A 363 -3.32 -8.27 -14.80
N VAL A 364 -3.68 -7.09 -15.30
CA VAL A 364 -3.97 -6.84 -16.71
C VAL A 364 -2.88 -5.94 -17.26
N VAL A 365 -2.25 -6.37 -18.36
CA VAL A 365 -1.16 -5.64 -19.03
C VAL A 365 -1.58 -5.37 -20.47
N THR A 366 -1.53 -4.12 -20.89
CA THR A 366 -1.71 -3.73 -22.29
C THR A 366 -0.34 -3.42 -22.89
N MET A 367 -0.11 -3.82 -24.13
CA MET A 367 1.21 -3.67 -24.76
C MET A 367 1.17 -3.47 -26.27
N LYS A 368 2.21 -2.82 -26.78
CA LYS A 368 2.49 -2.75 -28.22
C LYS A 368 3.26 -4.00 -28.64
N LYS A 369 2.55 -4.97 -29.21
CA LYS A 369 3.15 -6.21 -29.72
C LYS A 369 4.04 -5.93 -30.94
N SER A 370 5.24 -6.51 -30.94
CA SER A 370 6.26 -6.27 -31.98
C SER A 370 6.74 -7.56 -32.67
N TYR A 371 6.41 -8.73 -32.13
CA TYR A 371 6.79 -10.02 -32.70
C TYR A 371 5.94 -11.17 -32.12
N PRO A 372 5.85 -12.33 -32.82
CA PRO A 372 5.26 -13.56 -32.30
C PRO A 372 5.85 -13.98 -30.95
N GLY A 373 4.99 -14.32 -29.98
CA GLY A 373 5.37 -14.77 -28.64
C GLY A 373 5.71 -13.64 -27.65
N HIS A 374 5.60 -12.36 -28.04
CA HIS A 374 6.02 -11.22 -27.20
C HIS A 374 5.29 -11.18 -25.84
N ALA A 375 4.01 -11.56 -25.78
CA ALA A 375 3.22 -11.58 -24.54
C ALA A 375 3.85 -12.48 -23.45
N LYS A 376 4.47 -13.61 -23.83
CA LYS A 376 5.11 -14.53 -22.88
C LYS A 376 6.30 -13.87 -22.17
N ARG A 377 7.06 -13.01 -22.87
CA ARG A 377 8.15 -12.24 -22.26
C ARG A 377 7.61 -11.29 -21.19
N VAL A 378 6.51 -10.61 -21.48
CA VAL A 378 5.86 -9.70 -20.52
C VAL A 378 5.33 -10.47 -19.31
N MET A 379 4.66 -11.62 -19.50
CA MET A 379 4.19 -12.48 -18.40
C MET A 379 5.33 -12.86 -17.44
N LEU A 380 6.44 -13.38 -17.99
CA LEU A 380 7.62 -13.74 -17.19
C LEU A 380 8.25 -12.52 -16.52
N GLY A 381 8.23 -11.36 -17.18
CA GLY A 381 8.67 -10.09 -16.63
C GLY A 381 7.86 -9.68 -15.40
N VAL A 382 6.53 -9.73 -15.48
CA VAL A 382 5.63 -9.43 -14.36
C VAL A 382 5.94 -10.32 -13.15
N TRP A 383 6.13 -11.63 -13.36
CA TRP A 383 6.39 -12.56 -12.25
C TRP A 383 7.80 -12.51 -11.66
N SER A 384 8.76 -11.81 -12.29
CA SER A 384 10.17 -11.85 -11.88
C SER A 384 10.82 -10.50 -11.59
N PHE A 385 10.36 -9.42 -12.23
CA PHE A 385 11.09 -8.15 -12.18
C PHE A 385 10.93 -7.40 -10.85
N LEU A 386 9.69 -7.28 -10.35
CA LEU A 386 9.39 -6.60 -9.09
C LEU A 386 8.85 -7.60 -8.07
N ARG A 387 9.40 -7.55 -6.86
CA ARG A 387 9.01 -8.46 -5.76
C ARG A 387 7.52 -8.38 -5.42
N GLN A 388 6.91 -7.21 -5.65
CA GLN A 388 5.51 -6.92 -5.37
C GLN A 388 4.54 -7.76 -6.22
N PHE A 389 4.96 -8.19 -7.40
CA PHE A 389 4.13 -8.93 -8.35
C PHE A 389 4.45 -10.44 -8.38
N MET A 390 5.41 -10.89 -7.56
CA MET A 390 5.81 -12.31 -7.51
C MET A 390 4.69 -13.26 -7.08
N TYR A 391 3.70 -12.76 -6.33
CA TYR A 391 2.53 -13.54 -5.89
C TYR A 391 1.30 -13.37 -6.80
N THR A 392 1.38 -12.55 -7.85
CA THR A 392 0.31 -12.42 -8.84
C THR A 392 0.10 -13.75 -9.55
N LYS A 393 -1.08 -14.35 -9.36
CA LYS A 393 -1.43 -15.66 -9.90
C LYS A 393 -1.85 -15.60 -11.36
N PHE A 394 -2.58 -14.55 -11.72
CA PHE A 394 -3.18 -14.40 -13.04
C PHE A 394 -2.61 -13.19 -13.75
N VAL A 395 -2.10 -13.37 -14.96
CA VAL A 395 -1.63 -12.26 -15.81
C VAL A 395 -2.33 -12.33 -17.15
N ILE A 396 -3.12 -11.31 -17.47
CA ILE A 396 -3.77 -11.16 -18.77
C ILE A 396 -2.96 -10.15 -19.58
N VAL A 397 -2.52 -10.53 -20.77
CA VAL A 397 -1.79 -9.64 -21.68
C VAL A 397 -2.66 -9.35 -22.90
N THR A 398 -2.86 -8.06 -23.18
CA THR A 398 -3.72 -7.54 -24.25
C THR A 398 -2.94 -6.52 -25.10
N ASP A 399 -3.44 -6.17 -26.28
CA ASP A 399 -2.86 -5.11 -27.09
C ASP A 399 -3.23 -3.71 -26.54
N ASP A 400 -2.65 -2.65 -27.08
CA ASP A 400 -2.82 -1.27 -26.62
C ASP A 400 -4.15 -0.60 -27.05
N ASP A 401 -5.01 -1.32 -27.78
CA ASP A 401 -6.38 -0.92 -28.10
C ASP A 401 -7.40 -1.32 -27.02
N ILE A 402 -6.97 -2.05 -25.98
CA ILE A 402 -7.79 -2.50 -24.86
C ILE A 402 -7.57 -1.57 -23.67
N ASN A 403 -8.64 -1.14 -23.02
CA ASN A 403 -8.55 -0.49 -21.72
C ASN A 403 -8.36 -1.54 -20.61
N ALA A 404 -7.16 -1.60 -20.01
CA ALA A 404 -6.83 -2.54 -18.93
C ALA A 404 -7.75 -2.45 -17.70
N ARG A 405 -8.48 -1.33 -17.55
CA ARG A 405 -9.31 -1.00 -16.38
C ARG A 405 -10.81 -1.17 -16.65
N ASP A 406 -11.18 -1.61 -17.84
CA ASP A 406 -12.55 -1.92 -18.21
C ASP A 406 -12.69 -3.41 -18.53
N TRP A 407 -13.44 -4.13 -17.69
CA TRP A 407 -13.69 -5.56 -17.92
C TRP A 407 -14.42 -5.85 -19.22
N ASN A 408 -15.21 -4.91 -19.76
CA ASN A 408 -15.86 -5.11 -21.06
C ASN A 408 -14.81 -5.31 -22.15
N ASP A 409 -13.78 -4.46 -22.18
CA ASP A 409 -12.67 -4.55 -23.13
C ASP A 409 -11.80 -5.78 -22.89
N VAL A 410 -11.43 -6.05 -21.63
CA VAL A 410 -10.54 -7.18 -21.28
C VAL A 410 -11.20 -8.52 -21.60
N ILE A 411 -12.48 -8.69 -21.26
CA ILE A 411 -13.23 -9.92 -21.57
C ILE A 411 -13.46 -10.03 -23.08
N TRP A 412 -13.72 -8.92 -23.79
CA TRP A 412 -13.80 -8.93 -25.25
C TRP A 412 -12.49 -9.42 -25.88
N ALA A 413 -11.34 -8.93 -25.41
CA ALA A 413 -10.03 -9.38 -25.89
C ALA A 413 -9.83 -10.89 -25.66
N ILE A 414 -10.09 -11.37 -24.42
CA ILE A 414 -9.97 -12.80 -24.09
C ILE A 414 -10.85 -13.65 -25.00
N THR A 415 -12.13 -13.29 -25.14
CA THR A 415 -13.12 -14.13 -25.84
C THR A 415 -13.00 -14.10 -27.36
N THR A 416 -12.29 -13.12 -27.94
CA THR A 416 -12.18 -12.96 -29.40
C THR A 416 -10.78 -13.22 -29.94
N ARG A 417 -9.73 -13.08 -29.11
CA ARG A 417 -8.31 -13.17 -29.53
C ARG A 417 -7.58 -14.40 -28.99
N MET A 418 -8.22 -15.21 -28.15
CA MET A 418 -7.60 -16.39 -27.54
C MET A 418 -8.20 -17.70 -28.06
N ASP A 419 -7.31 -18.66 -28.30
CA ASP A 419 -7.61 -20.08 -28.18
C ASP A 419 -7.15 -20.56 -26.79
N PRO A 420 -8.03 -21.09 -25.92
CA PRO A 420 -7.69 -21.39 -24.53
C PRO A 420 -6.51 -22.35 -24.36
N LYS A 421 -6.36 -23.36 -25.24
CA LYS A 421 -5.28 -24.35 -25.09
C LYS A 421 -3.95 -23.79 -25.57
N ARG A 422 -3.95 -23.03 -26.68
CA ARG A 422 -2.74 -22.48 -27.28
C ARG A 422 -2.19 -21.28 -26.51
N ASP A 423 -3.08 -20.43 -26.00
CA ASP A 423 -2.72 -19.08 -25.54
C ASP A 423 -2.71 -18.93 -24.01
N THR A 424 -2.97 -20.02 -23.27
CA THR A 424 -2.77 -20.09 -21.82
C THR A 424 -1.41 -20.67 -21.47
N VAL A 425 -0.66 -19.97 -20.63
CA VAL A 425 0.61 -20.42 -20.05
C VAL A 425 0.37 -20.83 -18.61
N MET A 426 0.72 -22.06 -18.26
CA MET A 426 0.70 -22.55 -16.88
C MET A 426 2.12 -22.79 -16.39
N ILE A 427 2.45 -22.26 -15.20
CA ILE A 427 3.70 -22.55 -14.50
C ILE A 427 3.35 -23.08 -13.12
N GLU A 428 3.74 -24.31 -12.84
CA GLU A 428 3.50 -24.97 -11.55
C GLU A 428 4.66 -24.75 -10.57
N ASN A 429 4.43 -25.06 -9.29
CA ASN A 429 5.44 -25.02 -8.23
C ASN A 429 6.15 -23.67 -8.08
N THR A 430 5.40 -22.59 -8.23
CA THR A 430 5.86 -21.22 -8.03
C THR A 430 5.57 -20.75 -6.60
N PRO A 431 6.32 -19.77 -6.06
CA PRO A 431 6.01 -19.15 -4.78
C PRO A 431 4.64 -18.46 -4.80
N ILE A 432 3.80 -18.74 -3.82
CA ILE A 432 2.47 -18.13 -3.63
C ILE A 432 2.39 -17.58 -2.20
N ASP A 433 1.46 -16.65 -1.97
CA ASP A 433 1.13 -16.19 -0.63
C ASP A 433 0.74 -17.38 0.27
N TYR A 434 1.33 -17.49 1.44
CA TYR A 434 1.11 -18.61 2.36
C TYR A 434 -0.31 -18.61 2.94
N LEU A 435 -1.01 -17.47 2.90
CA LEU A 435 -2.42 -17.30 3.27
C LEU A 435 -3.40 -17.72 2.18
N ASP A 436 -2.91 -18.01 0.97
CA ASP A 436 -3.76 -18.39 -0.13
C ASP A 436 -4.16 -19.88 -0.03
N PHE A 437 -5.25 -20.13 0.68
CA PHE A 437 -5.83 -21.46 0.90
C PHE A 437 -6.30 -22.16 -0.39
N ALA A 438 -6.38 -21.46 -1.52
CA ALA A 438 -6.70 -22.06 -2.81
C ALA A 438 -5.46 -22.66 -3.50
N SER A 439 -4.26 -22.46 -2.94
CA SER A 439 -3.05 -23.18 -3.37
C SER A 439 -3.05 -24.62 -2.85
N PRO A 440 -2.42 -25.57 -3.57
CA PRO A 440 -2.39 -26.96 -3.14
C PRO A 440 -1.54 -27.19 -1.89
N VAL A 441 -0.53 -26.35 -1.66
CA VAL A 441 0.40 -26.40 -0.53
C VAL A 441 0.68 -24.96 -0.07
N SER A 442 0.68 -24.70 1.24
CA SER A 442 0.97 -23.36 1.75
C SER A 442 2.32 -22.83 1.21
N GLY A 443 2.28 -21.63 0.64
CA GLY A 443 3.46 -20.97 0.06
C GLY A 443 3.83 -21.45 -1.35
N LEU A 444 3.16 -22.46 -1.90
CA LEU A 444 3.52 -23.07 -3.19
C LEU A 444 2.29 -23.39 -4.05
N GLY A 445 2.27 -22.90 -5.29
CA GLY A 445 1.17 -23.17 -6.21
C GLY A 445 1.48 -22.82 -7.66
N SER A 446 0.45 -22.73 -8.49
CA SER A 446 0.60 -22.43 -9.91
C SER A 446 0.29 -20.97 -10.25
N LYS A 447 0.80 -20.51 -11.39
CA LYS A 447 0.46 -19.24 -12.03
C LYS A 447 -0.06 -19.48 -13.45
N MET A 448 -0.97 -18.62 -13.88
CA MET A 448 -1.63 -18.66 -15.17
C MET A 448 -1.43 -17.33 -15.92
N GLY A 449 -0.91 -17.42 -17.14
CA GLY A 449 -0.81 -16.31 -18.08
C GLY A 449 -1.82 -16.51 -19.22
N LEU A 450 -2.53 -15.45 -19.59
CA LEU A 450 -3.49 -15.44 -20.69
C LEU A 450 -3.03 -14.45 -21.76
N ASP A 451 -2.60 -14.95 -22.92
CA ASP A 451 -2.23 -14.11 -24.05
C ASP A 451 -3.49 -13.82 -24.89
N ALA A 452 -4.12 -12.68 -24.60
CA ALA A 452 -5.26 -12.14 -25.34
C ALA A 452 -4.83 -11.09 -26.39
N THR A 453 -3.58 -11.13 -26.85
CA THR A 453 -3.10 -10.25 -27.93
C THR A 453 -3.56 -10.71 -29.32
N HIS A 454 -3.50 -9.83 -30.31
CA HIS A 454 -3.61 -10.18 -31.72
C HIS A 454 -2.59 -11.28 -32.08
N LYS A 455 -3.04 -12.35 -32.74
CA LYS A 455 -2.14 -13.43 -33.17
C LYS A 455 -1.58 -13.15 -34.56
N TRP A 456 -0.26 -13.16 -34.65
CA TRP A 456 0.51 -12.84 -35.85
C TRP A 456 0.83 -14.11 -36.65
N PRO A 457 1.27 -13.96 -37.92
CA PRO A 457 1.78 -15.09 -38.69
C PRO A 457 2.85 -15.85 -37.91
N GLY A 458 2.70 -17.18 -37.83
CA GLY A 458 3.54 -18.07 -37.01
C GLY A 458 2.92 -18.45 -35.66
N GLU A 459 2.02 -17.64 -35.11
CA GLU A 459 1.20 -18.01 -33.93
C GLU A 459 -0.14 -18.65 -34.36
N THR A 460 -0.61 -18.28 -35.55
CA THR A 460 -1.80 -18.82 -36.20
C THR A 460 -1.59 -18.94 -37.71
N THR A 461 -2.31 -19.88 -38.33
CA THR A 461 -2.38 -20.05 -39.80
C THR A 461 -3.65 -19.44 -40.40
N ARG A 462 -4.56 -18.95 -39.56
CA ARG A 462 -5.83 -18.35 -39.99
C ARG A 462 -5.63 -16.88 -40.37
N GLU A 463 -6.45 -16.40 -41.30
CA GLU A 463 -6.64 -14.95 -41.48
C GLU A 463 -7.19 -14.34 -40.19
N TRP A 464 -6.56 -13.28 -39.70
CA TRP A 464 -6.95 -12.64 -38.45
C TRP A 464 -8.04 -11.59 -38.67
N GLY A 465 -8.96 -11.47 -37.71
CA GLY A 465 -10.05 -10.50 -37.77
C GLY A 465 -9.56 -9.06 -37.76
N ARG A 466 -10.24 -8.20 -38.52
CA ARG A 466 -10.02 -6.74 -38.52
C ARG A 466 -10.92 -6.11 -37.47
N VAL A 467 -10.34 -5.32 -36.58
CA VAL A 467 -11.08 -4.61 -35.53
C VAL A 467 -11.96 -3.53 -36.17
N ILE A 468 -13.19 -3.40 -35.66
CA ILE A 468 -14.10 -2.33 -36.07
C ILE A 468 -13.59 -1.02 -35.48
N VAL A 469 -13.41 -0.01 -36.32
CA VAL A 469 -13.08 1.35 -35.91
C VAL A 469 -14.24 2.29 -36.23
N LYS A 470 -14.58 3.17 -35.29
CA LYS A 470 -15.54 4.24 -35.55
C LYS A 470 -14.92 5.27 -36.49
N ASP A 471 -15.75 6.03 -37.18
CA ASP A 471 -15.30 7.19 -37.94
C ASP A 471 -15.03 8.36 -36.97
N ASP A 472 -13.82 8.90 -37.00
CA ASP A 472 -13.37 9.97 -36.08
C ASP A 472 -14.19 11.25 -36.25
N ALA A 473 -14.55 11.62 -37.48
CA ALA A 473 -15.32 12.83 -37.75
C ALA A 473 -16.76 12.68 -37.24
N VAL A 474 -17.35 11.49 -37.37
CA VAL A 474 -18.66 11.19 -36.77
C VAL A 474 -18.58 11.24 -35.25
N THR A 475 -17.57 10.62 -34.65
CA THR A 475 -17.40 10.59 -33.18
C THR A 475 -17.27 12.00 -32.62
N GLN A 476 -16.36 12.81 -33.16
CA GLN A 476 -16.17 14.22 -32.75
C GLN A 476 -17.44 15.06 -32.91
N ARG A 477 -18.19 14.85 -33.99
CA ARG A 477 -19.46 15.54 -34.19
C ARG A 477 -20.47 15.18 -33.11
N ILE A 478 -20.60 13.89 -32.78
CA ILE A 478 -21.52 13.43 -31.75
C ILE A 478 -21.12 13.96 -30.37
N ASP A 479 -19.82 13.94 -30.04
CA ASP A 479 -19.31 14.51 -28.79
C ASP A 479 -19.67 16.00 -28.66
N ALA A 480 -19.53 16.77 -29.74
CA ALA A 480 -19.85 18.20 -29.76
C ALA A 480 -21.34 18.51 -29.55
N ILE A 481 -22.24 17.60 -29.92
CA ILE A 481 -23.70 17.77 -29.75
C ILE A 481 -24.26 16.97 -28.57
N TRP A 482 -23.47 16.15 -27.89
CA TRP A 482 -23.95 15.18 -26.90
C TRP A 482 -24.84 15.82 -25.82
N ASN A 483 -24.38 16.91 -25.21
CA ASN A 483 -25.15 17.65 -24.20
C ASN A 483 -26.46 18.26 -24.73
N GLN A 484 -26.54 18.52 -26.04
CA GLN A 484 -27.75 19.05 -26.68
C GLN A 484 -28.80 17.95 -26.91
N LEU A 485 -28.39 16.67 -26.88
CA LEU A 485 -29.29 15.53 -27.08
C LEU A 485 -30.17 15.25 -25.85
N GLY A 486 -29.79 15.74 -24.66
CA GLY A 486 -30.58 15.58 -23.43
C GLY A 486 -30.70 14.13 -22.94
N ILE A 487 -29.63 13.34 -23.10
CA ILE A 487 -29.59 11.91 -22.76
C ILE A 487 -29.04 11.67 -21.34
N ASP A 488 -28.28 12.63 -20.79
CA ASP A 488 -27.60 12.53 -19.50
C ASP A 488 -27.97 13.67 -18.54
#